data_AF-A0A135VNH9-F1
#
_entry.id   AF-A0A135VNH9-F1
#
_cell.length_a   1.000
_cell.length_b   1.000
_cell.length_c   1.000
_cell.angle_alpha   90.00
_cell.angle_beta   90.00
_cell.angle_gamma   90.00
#
_symmetry.space_group_name_H-M   'P 1'
#
loop_
_entity.id
_entity.type
_entity.pdbx_description
1 polymer ?
#
loop_
_entity_poly.entity_id
_entity_poly.type
_entity_poly.pdbx_seq_one_letter_code
_entity_poly.pdbx_strand_id
1 'polypeptide(L)'
;MTHQIGTKQEVRENARKALTDYLTMFIPSSWKEPLDKVRLLLQANNEIDWEALKGHALLYFDEQRLSEDRVECLARVERLSDTFKEIHSVLSPAEWYKTVDDIIHAANFRTSKAALHARRIQIVDDLKEKEKKEAKTKA
;
A
#
# COMPACT_ATOMS: atom_id res chain seq x y z
N MET A 1 -13.08 -10.44 -30.97
CA MET A 1 -13.47 -9.47 -29.91
C MET A 1 -12.93 -9.96 -28.56
N THR A 2 -11.64 -9.75 -28.27
CA THR A 2 -10.95 -10.27 -27.06
C THR A 2 -10.17 -9.19 -26.30
N HIS A 3 -10.26 -7.92 -26.70
CA HIS A 3 -9.45 -6.83 -26.15
C HIS A 3 -9.91 -6.29 -24.78
N GLN A 4 -11.08 -6.66 -24.26
CA GLN A 4 -11.59 -6.14 -22.97
C GLN A 4 -11.10 -6.90 -21.73
N ILE A 5 -10.71 -8.18 -21.87
CA ILE A 5 -10.28 -9.00 -20.73
C ILE A 5 -8.84 -8.63 -20.30
N GLY A 6 -7.97 -8.32 -21.27
CA GLY A 6 -6.59 -7.91 -21.01
C GLY A 6 -6.51 -6.59 -20.23
N THR A 7 -7.34 -5.61 -20.60
CA THR A 7 -7.38 -4.28 -19.97
C THR A 7 -7.92 -4.33 -18.54
N LYS A 8 -9.01 -5.07 -18.27
CA LYS A 8 -9.55 -5.18 -16.90
C LYS A 8 -8.56 -5.85 -15.92
N GLN A 9 -7.85 -6.87 -16.37
CA GLN A 9 -6.87 -7.56 -15.51
C GLN A 9 -5.63 -6.70 -15.25
N GLU A 10 -5.16 -5.95 -16.25
CA GLU A 10 -4.05 -5.03 -16.12
C GLU A 10 -4.35 -3.91 -15.13
N VAL A 11 -5.50 -3.25 -15.28
CA VAL A 11 -5.95 -2.17 -14.38
C VAL A 11 -6.12 -2.67 -12.94
N ARG A 12 -6.61 -3.92 -12.76
CA ARG A 12 -6.65 -4.59 -11.44
C ARG A 12 -5.26 -4.78 -10.83
N GLU A 13 -4.29 -5.24 -11.61
CA GLU A 13 -2.93 -5.41 -11.10
C GLU A 13 -2.26 -4.07 -10.79
N ASN A 14 -2.53 -3.02 -11.58
CA ASN A 14 -2.02 -1.67 -11.32
C ASN A 14 -2.56 -1.11 -10.00
N ALA A 15 -3.86 -1.21 -9.76
CA ALA A 15 -4.46 -0.80 -8.49
C ALA A 15 -3.91 -1.62 -7.30
N ARG A 16 -3.68 -2.92 -7.49
CA ARG A 16 -3.06 -3.79 -6.47
C ARG A 16 -1.62 -3.37 -6.15
N LYS A 17 -0.82 -3.06 -7.16
CA LYS A 17 0.55 -2.58 -6.98
C LYS A 17 0.56 -1.22 -6.29
N ALA A 18 -0.25 -0.27 -6.75
CA ALA A 18 -0.34 1.06 -6.15
C ALA A 18 -0.75 1.00 -4.66
N LEU A 19 -1.73 0.17 -4.31
CA LEU A 19 -2.10 -0.04 -2.91
C LEU A 19 -0.96 -0.69 -2.11
N THR A 20 -0.26 -1.67 -2.67
CA THR A 20 0.91 -2.28 -2.00
C THR A 20 2.02 -1.24 -1.77
N ASP A 21 2.33 -0.42 -2.77
CA ASP A 21 3.39 0.59 -2.70
C ASP A 21 3.06 1.69 -1.68
N TYR A 22 1.78 2.05 -1.55
CA TYR A 22 1.30 2.93 -0.49
C TYR A 22 1.46 2.27 0.89
N LEU A 23 0.96 1.04 1.07
CA LEU A 23 0.99 0.36 2.37
C LEU A 23 2.40 0.02 2.86
N THR A 24 3.34 -0.23 1.95
CA THR A 24 4.73 -0.51 2.33
C THR A 24 5.46 0.71 2.87
N MET A 25 4.99 1.94 2.62
CA MET A 25 5.53 3.16 3.25
C MET A 25 5.43 3.14 4.77
N PHE A 26 4.47 2.41 5.32
CA PHE A 26 4.22 2.35 6.75
C PHE A 26 5.10 1.34 7.46
N ILE A 27 5.88 0.51 6.74
CA ILE A 27 6.78 -0.46 7.37
C ILE A 27 7.98 0.30 7.97
N PRO A 28 8.40 0.00 9.23
CA PRO A 28 8.03 -1.17 10.05
C PRO A 28 6.79 -1.00 10.95
N SER A 29 6.19 0.18 10.96
CA SER A 29 4.94 0.48 11.66
C SER A 29 3.73 -0.27 11.06
N SER A 30 2.58 -0.12 11.72
CA SER A 30 1.34 -0.77 11.30
C SER A 30 0.72 -0.04 10.10
N TRP A 31 0.42 -0.79 9.02
CA TRP A 31 -0.35 -0.31 7.87
C TRP A 31 -1.86 -0.61 7.99
N LYS A 32 -2.30 -1.21 9.10
CA LYS A 32 -3.68 -1.68 9.26
C LYS A 32 -4.70 -0.54 9.22
N GLU A 33 -4.45 0.52 9.98
CA GLU A 33 -5.36 1.67 10.05
C GLU A 33 -5.42 2.46 8.72
N PRO A 34 -4.28 2.75 8.04
CA PRO A 34 -4.31 3.26 6.67
C PRO A 34 -5.13 2.39 5.71
N LEU A 35 -4.99 1.06 5.80
CA LEU A 35 -5.73 0.12 4.95
C LEU A 35 -7.24 0.13 5.24
N ASP A 36 -7.63 0.12 6.50
CA ASP A 36 -9.04 0.13 6.91
C ASP A 36 -9.71 1.45 6.48
N LYS A 37 -8.99 2.57 6.53
CA LYS A 37 -9.49 3.86 6.06
C LYS A 37 -9.64 3.90 4.54
N VAL A 38 -8.67 3.37 3.78
CA VAL A 38 -8.78 3.23 2.31
C VAL A 38 -9.97 2.36 1.95
N ARG A 39 -10.16 1.21 2.62
CA ARG A 39 -11.33 0.34 2.42
C ARG A 39 -12.62 1.13 2.61
N LEU A 40 -12.75 1.83 3.74
CA LEU A 40 -13.93 2.61 4.06
C LEU A 40 -14.23 3.62 2.95
N LEU A 41 -13.25 4.42 2.50
CA LEU A 41 -13.48 5.46 1.50
C LEU A 41 -13.85 4.89 0.12
N LEU A 42 -13.29 3.74 -0.25
CA LEU A 42 -13.62 3.08 -1.51
C LEU A 42 -15.01 2.41 -1.48
N GLN A 43 -15.56 2.09 -0.30
CA GLN A 43 -16.80 1.32 -0.17
C GLN A 43 -17.95 2.07 0.54
N ALA A 44 -17.71 3.30 1.03
CA ALA A 44 -18.65 4.03 1.88
C ALA A 44 -19.94 4.51 1.18
N ASN A 45 -19.91 4.79 -0.12
CA ASN A 45 -20.99 5.47 -0.83
C ASN A 45 -21.14 4.98 -2.29
N ASN A 46 -22.26 5.33 -2.94
CA ASN A 46 -22.44 5.17 -4.39
C ASN A 46 -21.49 6.06 -5.21
N GLU A 47 -20.99 7.13 -4.62
CA GLU A 47 -19.99 8.03 -5.22
C GLU A 47 -18.76 8.11 -4.32
N ILE A 48 -17.59 7.85 -4.92
CA ILE A 48 -16.32 7.89 -4.21
C ILE A 48 -15.78 9.31 -4.22
N ASP A 49 -15.54 9.86 -3.04
CA ASP A 49 -14.83 11.13 -2.89
C ASP A 49 -13.31 10.88 -2.98
N TRP A 50 -12.77 11.11 -4.18
CA TRP A 50 -11.36 10.92 -4.47
C TRP A 50 -10.44 11.93 -3.77
N GLU A 51 -10.93 13.13 -3.48
CA GLU A 51 -10.14 14.14 -2.77
C GLU A 51 -10.08 13.79 -1.28
N ALA A 52 -11.16 13.25 -0.71
CA ALA A 52 -11.14 12.68 0.64
C ALA A 52 -10.19 11.47 0.73
N LEU A 53 -10.17 10.60 -0.29
CA LEU A 53 -9.20 9.49 -0.36
C LEU A 53 -7.76 9.98 -0.28
N LYS A 54 -7.40 10.95 -1.11
CA LYS A 54 -6.05 11.53 -1.11
C LYS A 54 -5.73 12.26 0.20
N GLY A 55 -6.65 13.09 0.69
CA GLY A 55 -6.49 13.85 1.93
C GLY A 55 -6.25 12.92 3.13
N HIS A 56 -7.04 11.86 3.27
CA HIS A 56 -6.85 10.89 4.34
C HIS A 56 -5.57 10.06 4.18
N ALA A 57 -5.17 9.72 2.95
CA ALA A 57 -3.93 9.01 2.71
C ALA A 57 -2.69 9.86 3.07
N LEU A 58 -2.75 11.18 2.83
CA LEU A 58 -1.69 12.12 3.21
C LEU A 58 -1.64 12.40 4.71
N LEU A 59 -2.79 12.41 5.39
CA LEU A 59 -2.85 12.66 6.83
C LEU A 59 -2.03 11.64 7.62
N TYR A 60 -2.11 10.35 7.29
CA TYR A 60 -1.29 9.33 7.95
C TYR A 60 0.22 9.48 7.66
N PHE A 61 0.58 10.06 6.51
CA PHE A 61 1.98 10.37 6.22
C PHE A 61 2.52 11.44 7.16
N ASP A 62 1.77 12.54 7.33
CA ASP A 62 2.17 13.64 8.19
C ASP A 62 2.20 13.21 9.67
N GLU A 63 1.22 12.41 10.11
CA GLU A 63 1.14 11.91 11.49
C GLU A 63 2.25 10.92 11.84
N GLN A 64 2.58 9.99 10.92
CA GLN A 64 3.58 8.95 11.17
C GLN A 64 5.01 9.35 10.74
N ARG A 65 5.20 10.54 10.14
CA ARG A 65 6.49 11.08 9.69
C ARG A 65 7.29 10.08 8.83
N LEU A 66 6.60 9.42 7.91
CA LEU A 66 7.07 8.19 7.24
C LEU A 66 8.23 8.39 6.27
N SER A 67 8.44 9.60 5.76
CA SER A 67 9.54 9.90 4.84
C SER A 67 9.94 11.38 4.93
N GLU A 68 11.22 11.66 4.72
CA GLU A 68 11.71 13.02 4.45
C GLU A 68 11.38 13.45 3.00
N ASP A 69 11.17 12.49 2.09
CA ASP A 69 10.78 12.75 0.71
C ASP A 69 9.25 12.85 0.57
N ARG A 70 8.75 14.05 0.83
CA ARG A 70 7.33 14.39 0.66
C ARG A 70 6.86 14.26 -0.79
N VAL A 71 7.75 14.47 -1.77
CA VAL A 71 7.39 14.40 -3.20
C VAL A 71 7.08 12.96 -3.58
N GLU A 72 7.89 12.01 -3.13
CA GLU A 72 7.62 10.60 -3.37
C GLU A 72 6.30 10.15 -2.74
N CYS A 73 6.00 10.59 -1.52
CA CYS A 73 4.74 10.26 -0.84
C CYS A 73 3.53 10.83 -1.57
N LEU A 74 3.57 12.09 -1.99
CA LEU A 74 2.53 12.69 -2.83
C LEU A 74 2.34 11.89 -4.12
N ALA A 75 3.43 11.53 -4.80
CA ALA A 75 3.37 10.76 -6.03
C ALA A 75 2.77 9.36 -5.83
N ARG A 76 3.03 8.70 -4.69
CA ARG A 76 2.43 7.40 -4.35
C ARG A 76 0.92 7.53 -4.07
N VAL A 77 0.49 8.57 -3.36
CA VAL A 77 -0.93 8.83 -3.09
C VAL A 77 -1.70 9.19 -4.37
N GLU A 78 -1.12 10.00 -5.26
CA GLU A 78 -1.74 10.31 -6.56
C GLU A 78 -1.88 9.04 -7.41
N ARG A 79 -0.82 8.22 -7.51
CA ARG A 79 -0.91 6.91 -8.22
C ARG A 79 -1.98 5.99 -7.63
N LEU A 80 -2.08 5.94 -6.29
CA LEU A 80 -3.14 5.20 -5.61
C LEU A 80 -4.52 5.67 -6.07
N SER A 81 -4.79 6.98 -5.97
CA SER A 81 -6.08 7.53 -6.37
C SER A 81 -6.37 7.31 -7.86
N ASP A 82 -5.40 7.52 -8.74
CA ASP A 82 -5.60 7.42 -10.19
C ASP A 82 -5.87 5.99 -10.64
N THR A 83 -5.14 5.02 -10.10
CA THR A 83 -5.39 3.60 -10.42
C THR A 83 -6.76 3.11 -9.92
N PHE A 84 -7.24 3.62 -8.77
CA PHE A 84 -8.60 3.33 -8.31
C PHE A 84 -9.69 4.09 -9.10
N LYS A 85 -9.42 5.30 -9.59
CA LYS A 85 -10.31 5.99 -10.55
C LYS A 85 -10.40 5.23 -11.86
N GLU A 86 -9.27 4.78 -12.38
CA GLU A 86 -9.18 4.01 -13.62
C GLU A 86 -9.97 2.71 -13.51
N ILE A 87 -9.76 1.94 -12.43
CA ILE A 87 -10.51 0.70 -12.23
C ILE A 87 -12.01 0.94 -12.00
N HIS A 88 -12.37 2.02 -11.30
CA HIS A 88 -13.76 2.41 -11.12
C HIS A 88 -14.45 2.73 -12.45
N SER A 89 -13.74 3.32 -13.42
CA SER A 89 -14.30 3.66 -14.73
C SER A 89 -14.60 2.45 -15.63
N VAL A 90 -13.99 1.29 -15.36
CA VAL A 90 -14.13 0.07 -16.19
C VAL A 90 -14.98 -1.02 -15.53
N LEU A 91 -15.28 -0.89 -14.24
CA LEU A 91 -16.10 -1.84 -13.50
C LEU A 91 -17.55 -1.38 -13.44
N SER A 92 -18.46 -2.35 -13.45
CA SER A 92 -19.84 -2.07 -13.03
C SER A 92 -19.90 -1.85 -11.51
N PRO A 93 -20.91 -1.12 -11.01
CA PRO A 93 -21.12 -0.98 -9.56
C PRO A 93 -21.23 -2.32 -8.82
N ALA A 94 -21.78 -3.35 -9.47
CA ALA A 94 -21.90 -4.70 -8.90
C ALA A 94 -20.54 -5.42 -8.76
N GLU A 95 -19.58 -5.15 -9.65
CA GLU A 95 -18.24 -5.75 -9.61
C GLU A 95 -17.31 -5.01 -8.63
N TRP A 96 -17.61 -3.75 -8.32
CA TRP A 96 -16.76 -2.85 -7.55
C TRP A 96 -16.36 -3.42 -6.19
N TYR A 97 -17.34 -3.71 -5.33
CA TYR A 97 -17.10 -4.15 -3.96
C TYR A 97 -16.20 -5.39 -3.90
N LYS A 98 -16.53 -6.42 -4.68
CA LYS A 98 -15.74 -7.66 -4.75
C LYS A 98 -14.33 -7.39 -5.26
N THR A 99 -14.19 -6.57 -6.30
CA THR A 99 -12.87 -6.27 -6.88
C THR A 99 -11.99 -5.49 -5.91
N VAL A 100 -12.56 -4.53 -5.17
CA VAL A 100 -11.87 -3.78 -4.12
C VAL A 100 -11.41 -4.71 -2.99
N ASP A 101 -12.27 -5.62 -2.53
CA ASP A 101 -11.89 -6.59 -1.49
C ASP A 101 -10.74 -7.51 -1.95
N ASP A 102 -10.79 -7.99 -3.19
CA ASP A 102 -9.73 -8.81 -3.79
C ASP A 102 -8.39 -8.03 -3.86
N ILE A 103 -8.45 -6.76 -4.24
CA ILE A 103 -7.28 -5.87 -4.30
C ILE A 103 -6.72 -5.63 -2.89
N ILE A 104 -7.57 -5.30 -1.93
CA ILE A 104 -7.18 -5.06 -0.52
C ILE A 104 -6.55 -6.31 0.08
N HIS A 105 -7.16 -7.48 -0.11
CA HIS A 105 -6.65 -8.73 0.42
C HIS A 105 -5.25 -9.04 -0.15
N ALA A 106 -5.09 -8.89 -1.47
CA ALA A 106 -3.81 -9.14 -2.13
C ALA A 106 -2.72 -8.13 -1.72
N ALA A 107 -3.06 -6.84 -1.61
CA ALA A 107 -2.13 -5.81 -1.19
C ALA A 107 -1.71 -5.99 0.28
N ASN A 108 -2.65 -6.35 1.16
CA ASN A 108 -2.36 -6.65 2.56
C ASN A 108 -1.41 -7.85 2.69
N PHE A 109 -1.64 -8.92 1.92
CA PHE A 109 -0.75 -10.08 1.91
C PHE A 109 0.67 -9.71 1.43
N ARG A 110 0.78 -8.96 0.32
CA ARG A 110 2.07 -8.51 -0.23
C ARG A 110 2.81 -7.61 0.77
N THR A 111 2.11 -6.69 1.41
CA THR A 111 2.67 -5.80 2.44
C THR A 111 3.13 -6.60 3.67
N SER A 112 2.32 -7.56 4.13
CA SER A 112 2.70 -8.45 5.23
C SER A 112 3.99 -9.22 4.93
N LYS A 113 4.12 -9.72 3.70
CA LYS A 113 5.35 -10.39 3.24
C LYS A 113 6.55 -9.43 3.24
N ALA A 114 6.38 -8.20 2.76
CA ALA A 114 7.43 -7.18 2.79
C ALA A 114 7.86 -6.85 4.22
N ALA A 115 6.91 -6.73 5.15
CA ALA A 115 7.21 -6.47 6.56
C ALA A 115 7.98 -7.62 7.23
N LEU A 116 7.65 -8.88 6.91
CA LEU A 116 8.41 -10.04 7.37
C LEU A 116 9.85 -10.03 6.84
N HIS A 117 10.04 -9.67 5.57
CA HIS A 117 11.38 -9.54 4.98
C HIS A 117 12.18 -8.42 5.65
N ALA A 118 11.56 -7.24 5.87
CA ALA A 118 12.21 -6.12 6.56
C ALA A 118 12.66 -6.50 7.98
N ARG A 119 11.78 -7.16 8.76
CA ARG A 119 12.12 -7.66 10.10
C ARG A 119 13.25 -8.68 10.08
N ARG A 120 13.25 -9.59 9.10
CA ARG A 120 14.32 -10.59 8.96
C ARG A 120 15.67 -9.93 8.68
N ILE A 121 15.71 -8.93 7.80
CA ILE A 121 16.93 -8.18 7.48
C ILE A 121 17.46 -7.49 8.74
N GLN A 122 16.58 -6.80 9.48
CA GLN A 122 16.94 -6.14 10.74
C GLN A 122 17.55 -7.13 11.75
N ILE A 123 16.94 -8.31 11.95
CA ILE A 123 17.47 -9.34 12.87
C ILE A 123 18.86 -9.80 12.43
N VAL A 124 19.08 -10.01 11.13
CA VAL A 124 20.38 -10.44 10.59
C VAL A 124 21.45 -9.37 10.81
N ASP A 125 21.10 -8.10 10.61
CA ASP A 125 22.03 -6.99 10.81
C ASP A 125 22.36 -6.80 12.29
N ASP A 126 21.36 -6.90 13.18
CA ASP A 126 21.54 -6.85 14.64
C ASP A 126 22.47 -7.97 15.13
N LEU A 127 22.34 -9.19 14.58
CA LEU A 127 23.21 -10.32 14.91
C LEU A 127 24.66 -10.06 14.48
N LYS A 128 24.87 -9.57 13.25
CA LYS A 128 26.22 -9.22 12.75
C LYS A 128 26.87 -8.11 13.59
N GLU A 129 26.09 -7.13 14.04
CA GLU A 129 26.60 -6.09 14.92
C GLU A 129 27.01 -6.61 16.29
N LYS A 130 26.23 -7.53 16.88
CA LYS A 130 26.58 -8.19 18.14
C LYS A 130 27.87 -8.99 18.02
N GLU A 131 28.01 -9.79 16.97
CA GLU A 131 29.24 -10.57 16.70
C GLU A 131 30.47 -9.65 16.57
N LYS A 132 30.36 -8.52 15.85
CA LYS A 132 31.44 -7.53 15.74
C LYS A 132 31.81 -6.88 17.07
N LYS A 133 30.83 -6.60 17.92
CA LYS A 133 31.05 -6.03 19.26
C LYS A 133 31.73 -7.05 20.17
N GLU A 134 31.27 -8.30 20.19
CA GLU A 134 31.87 -9.37 21.00
C GLU A 134 33.31 -9.70 20.56
N ALA A 135 33.61 -9.66 19.27
CA ALA A 135 34.96 -9.86 18.75
C ALA A 135 35.94 -8.74 19.17
N LYS A 136 35.46 -7.48 19.27
CA LYS A 136 36.27 -6.34 19.72
C LYS A 136 36.52 -6.31 21.22
N THR A 137 35.63 -6.88 22.03
CA THR A 137 35.79 -6.90 23.51
C THR A 137 36.68 -8.06 23.99
N LYS A 138 36.96 -9.05 23.13
CA LYS A 138 37.82 -10.21 23.44
C LYS A 138 39.25 -10.08 22.88
N ALA A 139 39.55 -9.00 22.16
CA ALA A 139 40.88 -8.65 21.67
C ALA A 139 41.49 -7.57 22.57
#